data_AF-A0AAE3QL01-F1
#
_entry.id   AF-A0AAE3QL01-F1
#
_cell.length_a   1.000
_cell.length_b   1.000
_cell.length_c   1.000
_cell.angle_alpha   90.00
_cell.angle_beta   90.00
_cell.angle_gamma   90.00
#
_symmetry.space_group_name_H-M   'P 1'
#
loop_
_entity.id
_entity.type
_entity.pdbx_description
1 polymer ?
#
loop_
_entity_poly.entity_id
_entity_poly.type
_entity_poly.pdbx_seq_one_letter_code
_entity_poly.pdbx_strand_id
1 'polypeptide(L)'
;MKQLNTPYFYILFTYPNKESFTSLQQIFRQLQHTKSLTDKINFPEDDEDESKDREIIIPTVDWNNYLTPSAKQWFTNTFDFQSEEGKVYLRLWDLTSVAIRSYNTFFIPPGNWSLESVIESILACEYTLVALEQLETTKAMLYYDPWGAPFGGVESLWQLIWAFDCQIVYDFYLGGVPSAEESTWNYDLAKQLVEQNKGLSN
;
A
#
# COMPACT_ATOMS: atom_id res chain seq x y z
N MET A 1 24.21 6.67 10.33
CA MET A 1 23.46 5.55 10.93
C MET A 1 24.33 4.31 10.86
N LYS A 2 24.45 3.52 11.93
CA LYS A 2 25.10 2.19 11.85
C LYS A 2 24.21 1.31 10.98
N GLN A 3 24.77 0.67 9.95
CA GLN A 3 24.06 -0.39 9.21
C GLN A 3 23.70 -1.50 10.20
N LEU A 4 22.41 -1.79 10.33
CA LEU A 4 21.94 -2.97 11.05
C LEU A 4 22.32 -4.18 10.21
N ASN A 5 23.04 -5.13 10.80
CA ASN A 5 23.50 -6.32 10.10
C ASN A 5 22.35 -7.36 10.08
N THR A 6 21.29 -7.05 9.33
CA THR A 6 20.13 -7.92 9.11
C THR A 6 20.09 -8.35 7.64
N PRO A 7 19.73 -9.61 7.34
CA PRO A 7 19.54 -10.05 5.96
C PRO A 7 18.24 -9.48 5.34
N TYR A 8 17.34 -8.93 6.15
CA TYR A 8 16.00 -8.51 5.73
C TYR A 8 15.93 -7.03 5.37
N PHE A 9 15.01 -6.71 4.46
CA PHE A 9 14.62 -5.33 4.22
C PHE A 9 13.78 -4.84 5.39
N TYR A 10 13.79 -3.52 5.63
CA TYR A 10 13.08 -2.95 6.76
C TYR A 10 12.53 -1.56 6.53
N ILE A 11 11.49 -1.24 7.28
CA ILE A 11 10.88 0.09 7.40
C ILE A 11 11.00 0.50 8.86
N LEU A 12 11.76 1.57 9.10
CA LEU A 12 11.88 2.20 10.41
C LEU A 12 10.85 3.31 10.53
N PHE A 13 10.14 3.35 11.65
CA PHE A 13 9.11 4.36 11.88
C PHE A 13 8.98 4.71 13.36
N THR A 14 8.35 5.85 13.63
CA THR A 14 7.90 6.25 14.95
C THR A 14 6.39 6.12 15.07
N TYR A 15 5.90 5.92 16.28
CA TYR A 15 4.47 5.81 16.56
C TYR A 15 4.08 6.71 17.74
N PRO A 16 2.85 7.27 17.75
CA PRO A 16 2.48 8.33 18.68
C PRO A 16 2.17 7.81 20.08
N ASN A 17 1.65 6.58 20.18
CA ASN A 17 1.24 6.00 21.44
C ASN A 17 1.23 4.46 21.35
N LYS A 18 1.13 3.81 22.52
CA LYS A 18 1.15 2.35 22.62
C LYS A 18 -0.07 1.68 21.96
N GLU A 19 -1.22 2.35 21.95
CA GLU A 19 -2.45 1.82 21.35
C GLU A 19 -2.28 1.63 19.84
N SER A 20 -1.86 2.69 19.12
CA SER A 20 -1.55 2.64 17.70
C SER A 20 -0.59 1.51 17.35
N PHE A 21 0.51 1.39 18.08
CA PHE A 21 1.49 0.33 17.83
C PHE A 21 0.94 -1.08 18.15
N THR A 22 0.16 -1.22 19.23
CA THR A 22 -0.45 -2.51 19.60
C THR A 22 -1.42 -2.98 18.52
N SER A 23 -2.28 -2.09 18.03
CA SER A 23 -3.22 -2.42 16.95
C SER A 23 -2.49 -2.72 15.63
N LEU A 24 -1.44 -1.96 15.29
CA LEU A 24 -0.59 -2.26 14.14
C LEU A 24 0.08 -3.64 14.26
N GLN A 25 0.53 -4.04 15.45
CA GLN A 25 1.05 -5.39 15.70
C GLN A 25 0.00 -6.49 15.50
N GLN A 26 -1.25 -6.24 15.91
CA GLN A 26 -2.33 -7.21 15.74
C GLN A 26 -2.66 -7.41 14.26
N ILE A 27 -2.83 -6.34 13.49
CA ILE A 27 -3.10 -6.47 12.04
C ILE A 27 -1.90 -7.07 11.30
N PHE A 28 -0.67 -6.69 11.66
CA PHE A 28 0.55 -7.26 11.07
C PHE A 28 0.63 -8.78 11.27
N ARG A 29 0.36 -9.29 12.48
CA ARG A 29 0.35 -10.73 12.74
C ARG A 29 -0.75 -11.45 11.97
N GLN A 30 -1.91 -10.83 11.84
CA GLN A 30 -2.99 -11.39 11.04
C GLN A 30 -2.62 -11.42 9.55
N LEU A 31 -2.01 -10.37 9.01
CA LEU A 31 -1.50 -10.34 7.65
C LEU A 31 -0.43 -11.40 7.40
N GLN A 32 0.53 -11.55 8.33
CA GLN A 32 1.57 -12.57 8.26
C GLN A 32 0.97 -13.99 8.22
N HIS A 33 -0.02 -14.24 9.08
CA HIS A 33 -0.74 -15.52 9.09
C HIS A 33 -1.52 -15.75 7.80
N THR A 34 -2.33 -14.78 7.37
CA THR A 34 -3.15 -14.87 6.15
C THR A 34 -2.27 -15.07 4.92
N LYS A 35 -1.17 -14.31 4.77
CA LYS A 35 -0.24 -14.45 3.64
C LYS A 35 0.39 -15.83 3.60
N SER A 36 0.87 -16.35 4.74
CA SER A 36 1.42 -17.70 4.80
C SER A 36 0.40 -18.79 4.41
N LEU A 37 -0.88 -18.60 4.72
CA LEU A 37 -1.94 -19.51 4.26
C LEU A 37 -2.17 -19.37 2.74
N THR A 38 -2.28 -18.15 2.24
CA THR A 38 -2.47 -17.85 0.81
C THR A 38 -1.32 -18.41 -0.03
N ASP A 39 -0.07 -18.23 0.40
CA ASP A 39 1.11 -18.76 -0.30
C ASP A 39 1.06 -20.30 -0.36
N LYS A 40 0.68 -20.98 0.73
CA LYS A 40 0.54 -22.45 0.77
C LYS A 40 -0.60 -22.99 -0.09
N ILE A 41 -1.71 -22.26 -0.16
CA ILE A 41 -2.89 -22.68 -0.93
C ILE A 41 -2.64 -22.49 -2.43
N ASN A 42 -2.01 -21.38 -2.82
CA ASN A 42 -1.81 -21.05 -4.23
C ASN A 42 -0.56 -21.69 -4.83
N PHE A 43 0.47 -21.95 -4.02
CA PHE A 43 1.74 -22.56 -4.44
C PHE A 43 2.05 -23.83 -3.61
N PRO A 44 1.24 -24.90 -3.72
CA PRO A 44 1.54 -26.14 -3.04
C PRO A 44 2.85 -26.75 -3.58
N GLU A 45 3.69 -27.27 -2.69
CA GLU A 45 5.04 -27.76 -2.99
C GLU A 45 5.08 -28.92 -4.02
N ASP A 46 3.94 -29.55 -4.31
CA ASP A 46 3.82 -30.80 -5.09
C ASP A 46 3.02 -30.66 -6.40
N ASP A 47 2.68 -29.46 -6.88
CA ASP A 47 1.93 -29.32 -8.13
C ASP A 47 2.84 -29.18 -9.37
N GLU A 48 2.93 -30.26 -10.15
CA GLU A 48 3.59 -30.28 -11.47
C GLU A 48 2.75 -29.61 -12.59
N ASP A 49 1.54 -29.12 -12.28
CA ASP A 49 0.61 -28.55 -13.26
C ASP A 49 0.42 -27.03 -13.03
N GLU A 50 1.37 -26.26 -13.59
CA GLU A 50 1.38 -24.79 -13.61
C GLU A 50 0.28 -24.16 -14.50
N SER A 51 -0.51 -24.99 -15.21
CA SER A 51 -1.36 -24.52 -16.32
C SER A 51 -2.81 -24.19 -15.96
N LYS A 52 -3.21 -24.33 -14.70
CA LYS A 52 -4.59 -24.00 -14.27
C LYS A 52 -4.67 -22.54 -13.82
N ASP A 53 -5.58 -21.79 -14.42
CA ASP A 53 -6.05 -20.50 -13.89
C ASP A 53 -6.62 -20.74 -12.48
N ARG A 54 -5.76 -20.61 -11.46
CA ARG A 54 -6.16 -20.76 -10.06
C ARG A 54 -6.75 -19.46 -9.57
N GLU A 55 -7.99 -19.51 -9.14
CA GLU A 55 -8.59 -18.42 -8.37
C GLU A 55 -7.84 -18.31 -7.04
N ILE A 56 -7.26 -17.15 -6.75
CA ILE A 56 -6.54 -16.88 -5.50
C ILE A 56 -7.53 -17.00 -4.34
N ILE A 57 -7.33 -17.98 -3.46
CA ILE A 57 -8.17 -18.12 -2.27
C ILE A 57 -7.61 -17.23 -1.16
N ILE A 58 -8.35 -16.18 -0.81
CA ILE A 58 -8.04 -15.29 0.32
C ILE A 58 -8.95 -15.67 1.50
N PRO A 59 -8.39 -16.08 2.65
CA PRO A 59 -9.18 -16.33 3.85
C PRO A 59 -10.04 -15.12 4.23
N THR A 60 -11.31 -15.36 4.56
CA THR A 60 -12.22 -14.29 5.01
C THR A 60 -11.81 -13.82 6.41
N VAL A 61 -11.29 -12.59 6.50
CA VAL A 61 -10.89 -11.93 7.74
C VAL A 61 -11.63 -10.60 7.84
N ASP A 62 -12.26 -10.33 8.98
CA ASP A 62 -12.83 -9.00 9.24
C ASP A 62 -11.73 -8.07 9.76
N TRP A 63 -11.08 -7.39 8.81
CA TRP A 63 -9.95 -6.50 9.07
C TRP A 63 -10.29 -5.29 9.94
N ASN A 64 -11.57 -4.90 10.01
CA ASN A 64 -12.01 -3.75 10.81
C ASN A 64 -11.82 -3.95 12.32
N ASN A 65 -11.68 -5.19 12.76
CA ASN A 65 -11.45 -5.54 14.17
C ASN A 65 -10.05 -5.16 14.66
N TYR A 66 -9.11 -4.89 13.75
CA TYR A 66 -7.73 -4.55 14.08
C TYR A 66 -7.42 -3.04 13.94
N LEU A 67 -8.38 -2.25 13.47
CA LEU A 67 -8.18 -0.82 13.20
C LEU A 67 -8.49 0.05 14.43
N THR A 68 -7.60 1.01 14.70
CA THR A 68 -7.91 2.13 15.61
C THR A 68 -8.97 3.05 14.99
N PRO A 69 -9.63 3.93 15.78
CA PRO A 69 -10.52 4.94 15.22
C PRO A 69 -9.86 5.83 14.15
N SER A 70 -8.60 6.21 14.35
CA SER A 70 -7.84 7.00 13.37
C SER A 70 -7.57 6.22 12.08
N ALA A 71 -7.19 4.93 12.18
CA ALA A 71 -7.01 4.08 11.01
C ALA A 71 -8.32 3.88 10.24
N LYS A 72 -9.46 3.71 10.94
CA LYS A 72 -10.77 3.67 10.28
C LYS A 72 -11.04 4.96 9.52
N GLN A 73 -10.79 6.11 10.14
CA GLN A 73 -10.95 7.40 9.47
C GLN A 73 -10.02 7.54 8.27
N TRP A 74 -8.76 7.13 8.39
CA TRP A 74 -7.79 7.14 7.29
C TRP A 74 -8.31 6.41 6.06
N PHE A 75 -8.85 5.20 6.24
CA PHE A 75 -9.39 4.37 5.16
C PHE A 75 -10.76 4.80 4.64
N THR A 76 -11.39 5.83 5.23
CA THR A 76 -12.60 6.46 4.65
C THR A 76 -12.28 7.59 3.69
N ASN A 77 -11.07 8.14 3.73
CA ASN A 77 -10.64 9.24 2.86
C ASN A 77 -10.08 8.69 1.54
N THR A 78 -10.88 7.96 0.77
CA THR A 78 -10.47 7.33 -0.49
C THR A 78 -11.10 8.04 -1.69
N PHE A 79 -10.44 7.97 -2.85
CA PHE A 79 -11.00 8.49 -4.08
C PHE A 79 -12.13 7.59 -4.60
N ASP A 80 -13.31 8.16 -4.82
CA ASP A 80 -14.44 7.45 -5.41
C ASP A 80 -14.43 7.59 -6.94
N PHE A 81 -13.96 6.54 -7.63
CA PHE A 81 -13.95 6.47 -9.09
C PHE A 81 -15.36 6.41 -9.71
N GLN A 82 -16.41 6.13 -8.94
CA GLN A 82 -17.80 6.11 -9.42
C GLN A 82 -18.50 7.47 -9.30
N SER A 83 -17.92 8.41 -8.55
CA SER A 83 -18.40 9.78 -8.42
C SER A 83 -18.30 10.54 -9.75
N GLU A 84 -18.95 11.72 -9.84
CA GLU A 84 -18.80 12.60 -11.00
C GLU A 84 -17.34 13.05 -11.21
N GLU A 85 -16.63 13.30 -10.12
CA GLU A 85 -15.20 13.63 -10.16
C GLU A 85 -14.37 12.44 -10.64
N GLY A 86 -14.68 11.23 -10.18
CA GLY A 86 -14.06 9.98 -10.63
C GLY A 86 -14.24 9.72 -12.13
N LYS A 87 -15.45 9.98 -12.66
CA LYS A 87 -15.71 9.86 -14.10
C LYS A 87 -14.90 10.87 -14.92
N VAL A 88 -14.75 12.11 -14.43
CA VAL A 88 -13.90 13.13 -15.07
C VAL A 88 -12.43 12.71 -15.03
N TYR A 89 -11.96 12.17 -13.91
CA TYR A 89 -10.62 11.60 -13.78
C TYR A 89 -10.36 10.52 -14.83
N LEU A 90 -11.22 9.51 -14.91
CA LEU A 90 -11.08 8.40 -15.86
C LEU A 90 -11.12 8.91 -17.31
N ARG A 91 -12.00 9.86 -17.62
CA ARG A 91 -12.07 10.46 -18.94
C ARG A 91 -10.81 11.23 -19.30
N LEU A 92 -10.25 12.02 -18.37
CA LEU A 92 -8.99 12.73 -18.60
C LEU A 92 -7.81 11.77 -18.76
N TRP A 93 -7.80 10.68 -18.00
CA TRP A 93 -6.81 9.61 -18.10
C TRP A 93 -6.80 9.00 -19.50
N ASP A 94 -7.97 8.74 -20.09
CA ASP A 94 -8.11 8.21 -21.45
C ASP A 94 -7.68 9.20 -22.54
N LEU A 95 -7.92 10.50 -22.31
CA LEU A 95 -7.53 11.56 -23.25
C LEU A 95 -6.04 11.90 -23.19
N THR A 96 -5.35 11.51 -22.12
CA THR A 96 -3.95 11.86 -21.88
C THR A 96 -3.02 10.75 -22.30
N SER A 97 -1.91 11.11 -22.95
CA SER A 97 -0.94 10.11 -23.41
C SER A 97 -0.31 9.34 -22.25
N VAL A 98 0.05 8.08 -22.50
CA VAL A 98 0.71 7.19 -21.53
C VAL A 98 1.97 7.86 -20.95
N ALA A 99 2.80 8.46 -21.80
CA ALA A 99 4.04 9.11 -21.39
C ALA A 99 3.83 10.22 -20.34
N ILE A 100 2.70 10.93 -20.39
CA ILE A 100 2.37 11.97 -19.42
C ILE A 100 1.79 11.34 -18.15
N ARG A 101 0.77 10.49 -18.29
CA ARG A 101 0.04 9.97 -17.13
C ARG A 101 0.85 9.01 -16.25
N SER A 102 1.92 8.41 -16.79
CA SER A 102 2.80 7.49 -16.03
C SER A 102 3.69 8.19 -15.00
N TYR A 103 3.93 9.49 -15.11
CA TYR A 103 4.90 10.20 -14.25
C TYR A 103 4.37 11.54 -13.72
N ASN A 104 3.15 11.93 -14.09
CA ASN A 104 2.57 13.20 -13.69
C ASN A 104 1.71 13.00 -12.45
N THR A 105 2.06 13.70 -11.36
CA THR A 105 1.38 13.68 -10.05
C THR A 105 -0.10 14.08 -10.13
N PHE A 106 -0.55 14.68 -11.24
CA PHE A 106 -1.96 14.96 -11.50
C PHE A 106 -2.80 13.68 -11.60
N PHE A 107 -2.19 12.55 -12.00
CA PHE A 107 -2.86 11.25 -12.07
C PHE A 107 -2.53 10.35 -10.87
N ILE A 108 -2.14 10.95 -9.76
CA ILE A 108 -2.24 10.31 -8.46
C ILE A 108 -3.63 10.66 -7.95
N PRO A 109 -4.54 9.68 -7.72
CA PRO A 109 -5.85 9.98 -7.15
C PRO A 109 -5.72 10.72 -5.82
N PRO A 110 -6.52 11.76 -5.56
CA PRO A 110 -6.49 12.42 -4.26
C PRO A 110 -7.02 11.47 -3.16
N GLY A 111 -6.47 11.59 -1.95
CA GLY A 111 -6.84 10.73 -0.82
C GLY A 111 -5.92 9.53 -0.64
N ASN A 112 -6.36 8.61 0.20
CA ASN A 112 -5.62 7.44 0.66
C ASN A 112 -6.02 6.19 -0.12
N TRP A 113 -5.22 5.13 0.01
CA TRP A 113 -5.62 3.81 -0.47
C TRP A 113 -6.75 3.27 0.39
N SER A 114 -7.65 2.49 -0.22
CA SER A 114 -8.66 1.75 0.54
C SER A 114 -8.01 0.65 1.38
N LEU A 115 -8.64 0.28 2.49
CA LEU A 115 -8.17 -0.84 3.31
C LEU A 115 -8.03 -2.10 2.46
N GLU A 116 -9.03 -2.40 1.63
CA GLU A 116 -9.06 -3.60 0.79
C GLU A 116 -7.88 -3.61 -0.19
N SER A 117 -7.63 -2.50 -0.88
CA SER A 117 -6.47 -2.37 -1.78
C SER A 117 -5.13 -2.54 -1.07
N VAL A 118 -4.99 -2.01 0.16
CA VAL A 118 -3.77 -2.19 0.96
C VAL A 118 -3.56 -3.66 1.31
N ILE A 119 -4.61 -4.33 1.83
CA ILE A 119 -4.53 -5.74 2.24
C ILE A 119 -4.25 -6.63 1.02
N GLU A 120 -5.01 -6.49 -0.06
CA GLU A 120 -4.82 -7.25 -1.29
C GLU A 120 -3.40 -7.09 -1.84
N SER A 121 -2.90 -5.85 -1.88
CA SER A 121 -1.54 -5.57 -2.36
C SER A 121 -0.49 -6.28 -1.49
N ILE A 122 -0.62 -6.20 -0.15
CA ILE A 122 0.31 -6.89 0.76
C ILE A 122 0.28 -8.41 0.56
N LEU A 123 -0.91 -8.98 0.37
CA LEU A 123 -1.06 -10.42 0.16
C LEU A 123 -0.52 -10.87 -1.20
N ALA A 124 -0.66 -10.05 -2.24
CA ALA A 124 -0.22 -10.36 -3.60
C ALA A 124 1.29 -10.12 -3.85
N CYS A 125 1.96 -9.26 -3.08
CA CYS A 125 3.37 -8.96 -3.29
C CYS A 125 4.30 -10.16 -3.02
N GLU A 126 5.44 -10.19 -3.71
CA GLU A 126 6.47 -11.26 -3.63
C GLU A 126 7.50 -11.00 -2.52
N TYR A 127 7.02 -10.75 -1.30
CA TYR A 127 7.83 -10.69 -0.09
C TYR A 127 7.19 -11.43 1.07
N THR A 128 7.98 -11.92 2.01
CA THR A 128 7.49 -12.44 3.28
C THR A 128 7.47 -11.35 4.34
N LEU A 129 6.38 -11.23 5.10
CA LEU A 129 6.37 -10.42 6.32
C LEU A 129 7.14 -11.17 7.42
N VAL A 130 8.25 -10.60 7.88
CA VAL A 130 9.18 -11.28 8.80
C VAL A 130 8.84 -10.96 10.25
N ALA A 131 8.89 -9.69 10.62
CA ALA A 131 8.71 -9.27 12.02
C ALA A 131 8.26 -7.81 12.12
N LEU A 132 7.64 -7.49 13.25
CA LEU A 132 7.32 -6.11 13.65
C LEU A 132 7.75 -5.90 15.09
N GLU A 133 8.89 -5.22 15.26
CA GLU A 133 9.61 -5.12 16.53
C GLU A 133 9.57 -3.69 17.08
N GLN A 134 9.37 -3.60 18.40
CA GLN A 134 9.57 -2.37 19.12
C GLN A 134 11.06 -2.20 19.44
N LEU A 135 11.66 -1.08 19.04
CA LEU A 135 13.05 -0.76 19.35
C LEU A 135 13.18 0.09 20.62
N GLU A 136 12.28 1.07 20.76
CA GLU A 136 12.25 2.04 21.86
C GLU A 136 10.80 2.39 22.22
N THR A 137 10.56 3.30 23.16
CA THR A 137 9.19 3.65 23.62
C THR A 137 8.28 4.16 22.51
N THR A 138 8.82 4.81 21.48
CA THR A 138 8.07 5.44 20.37
C THR A 138 8.63 5.08 18.99
N LYS A 139 9.43 4.01 18.90
CA LYS A 139 10.16 3.65 17.69
C LYS A 139 10.08 2.15 17.44
N ALA A 140 9.78 1.77 16.20
CA ALA A 140 9.62 0.40 15.79
C ALA A 140 10.22 0.15 14.40
N MET A 141 10.37 -1.13 14.06
CA MET A 141 10.86 -1.59 12.78
C MET A 141 10.00 -2.73 12.26
N LEU A 142 9.54 -2.59 11.02
CA LEU A 142 8.90 -3.66 10.26
C LEU A 142 9.97 -4.29 9.36
N TYR A 143 10.11 -5.62 9.42
CA TYR A 143 11.01 -6.38 8.56
C TYR A 143 10.22 -7.21 7.56
N TYR A 144 10.71 -7.25 6.33
CA TYR A 144 10.16 -8.07 5.24
C TYR A 144 11.30 -8.61 4.37
N ASP A 145 11.02 -9.72 3.68
CA ASP A 145 12.01 -10.46 2.88
C ASP A 145 11.49 -10.65 1.45
N PRO A 146 11.91 -9.81 0.49
CA PRO A 146 11.58 -10.01 -0.92
C PRO A 146 12.20 -11.28 -1.47
N TRP A 147 11.41 -12.12 -2.12
CA TRP A 147 11.88 -13.37 -2.73
C TRP A 147 11.85 -13.35 -4.27
N GLY A 148 11.36 -12.26 -4.87
CA GLY A 148 11.36 -12.02 -6.31
C GLY A 148 11.65 -10.55 -6.67
N ALA A 149 12.02 -10.30 -7.93
CA ALA A 149 12.14 -8.95 -8.46
C ALA A 149 11.50 -8.90 -9.86
N PRO A 150 10.47 -8.06 -10.09
CA PRO A 150 9.87 -7.09 -9.16
C PRO A 150 8.95 -7.73 -8.10
N PHE A 151 9.07 -7.32 -6.83
CA PHE A 151 8.27 -7.90 -5.74
C PHE A 151 6.92 -7.19 -5.47
N GLY A 152 6.52 -6.23 -6.31
CA GLY A 152 5.25 -5.50 -6.16
C GLY A 152 5.30 -4.20 -5.34
N GLY A 153 6.46 -3.84 -4.78
CA GLY A 153 6.67 -2.56 -4.09
C GLY A 153 6.41 -2.62 -2.58
N VAL A 154 6.49 -1.46 -1.93
CA VAL A 154 6.42 -1.29 -0.47
C VAL A 154 5.34 -0.29 -0.03
N GLU A 155 4.71 0.36 -0.99
CA GLU A 155 3.77 1.46 -0.81
C GLU A 155 2.55 1.01 0.02
N SER A 156 2.11 -0.23 -0.14
CA SER A 156 1.02 -0.81 0.66
C SER A 156 1.40 -0.93 2.15
N LEU A 157 2.66 -1.28 2.45
CA LEU A 157 3.18 -1.26 3.83
C LEU A 157 3.25 0.17 4.36
N TRP A 158 3.59 1.15 3.51
CA TRP A 158 3.59 2.55 3.92
C TRP A 158 2.20 3.04 4.29
N GLN A 159 1.22 2.77 3.42
CA GLN A 159 -0.19 3.11 3.67
C GLN A 159 -0.72 2.48 4.95
N LEU A 160 -0.36 1.21 5.21
CA LEU A 160 -0.70 0.54 6.45
C LEU A 160 -0.10 1.26 7.66
N ILE A 161 1.20 1.58 7.64
CA ILE A 161 1.88 2.26 8.75
C ILE A 161 1.27 3.65 8.99
N TRP A 162 1.08 4.45 7.94
CA TRP A 162 0.52 5.80 8.03
C TRP A 162 -0.90 5.81 8.58
N ALA A 163 -1.73 4.80 8.27
CA ALA A 163 -3.09 4.70 8.81
C ALA A 163 -3.15 4.63 10.34
N PHE A 164 -2.10 4.13 11.01
CA PHE A 164 -2.01 4.09 12.48
C PHE A 164 -1.32 5.34 13.07
N ASP A 165 -1.34 6.47 12.35
CA ASP A 165 -0.70 7.74 12.73
C ASP A 165 0.82 7.62 12.95
N CYS A 166 1.45 6.59 12.39
CA CYS A 166 2.88 6.37 12.49
C CYS A 166 3.63 7.17 11.41
N GLN A 167 4.87 7.56 11.69
CA GLN A 167 5.71 8.29 10.75
C GLN A 167 6.90 7.45 10.33
N ILE A 168 6.99 7.14 9.04
CA ILE A 168 8.15 6.43 8.49
C ILE A 168 9.34 7.39 8.46
N VAL A 169 10.46 6.94 9.04
CA VAL A 169 11.69 7.73 9.11
C VAL A 169 12.79 7.18 8.21
N TYR A 170 12.65 5.92 7.74
CA TYR A 170 13.55 5.31 6.78
C TYR A 170 12.94 4.05 6.18
N ASP A 171 13.00 3.89 4.87
CA ASP A 171 12.73 2.67 4.14
C ASP A 171 14.04 2.16 3.50
N PHE A 172 14.36 0.88 3.72
CA PHE A 172 15.58 0.27 3.19
C PHE A 172 15.61 0.16 1.68
N TYR A 173 14.49 -0.22 1.05
CA TYR A 173 14.39 -0.40 -0.40
C TYR A 173 14.52 0.94 -1.13
N LEU A 174 13.89 1.99 -0.61
CA LEU A 174 14.02 3.35 -1.16
C LEU A 174 15.38 4.00 -0.82
N GLY A 175 16.02 3.59 0.29
CA GLY A 175 17.24 4.21 0.80
C GLY A 175 17.01 5.58 1.46
N GLY A 176 15.80 5.85 1.94
CA GLY A 176 15.43 7.17 2.45
C GLY A 176 14.05 7.23 3.10
N VAL A 177 13.59 8.45 3.40
CA VAL A 177 12.22 8.67 3.87
C VAL A 177 11.29 8.57 2.65
N PRO A 178 10.23 7.75 2.70
CA PRO A 178 9.25 7.73 1.62
C PRO A 178 8.58 9.10 1.54
N SER A 179 8.55 9.65 0.32
CA SER A 179 7.69 10.77 0.00
C SER A 179 6.38 10.19 -0.50
N ALA A 180 5.27 10.44 0.20
CA ALA A 180 3.98 10.34 -0.46
C ALA A 180 4.00 11.41 -1.55
N GLU A 181 4.04 11.01 -2.82
CA GLU A 181 3.85 11.97 -3.90
C GLU A 181 2.47 12.60 -3.71
N GLU A 182 2.44 13.90 -3.44
CA GLU A 182 1.19 14.60 -3.24
C GLU A 182 0.46 14.70 -4.57
N SER A 183 -0.79 14.27 -4.58
CA SER A 183 -1.67 14.46 -5.73
C SER A 183 -1.77 15.95 -6.05
N THR A 184 -1.42 16.31 -7.28
CA THR A 184 -1.66 17.67 -7.81
C THR A 184 -2.98 17.75 -8.56
N TRP A 185 -3.91 16.82 -8.28
CA TRP A 185 -5.21 16.75 -8.92
C TRP A 185 -5.99 18.06 -8.74
N ASN A 186 -6.53 18.56 -9.85
CA ASN A 186 -7.36 19.76 -9.87
C ASN A 186 -8.63 19.48 -10.67
N TYR A 187 -9.73 19.30 -9.96
CA TYR A 187 -11.00 18.91 -10.56
C TYR A 187 -11.53 19.93 -11.57
N ASP A 188 -11.43 21.23 -11.28
CA ASP A 188 -11.90 22.29 -12.17
C ASP A 188 -11.13 22.31 -13.50
N LEU A 189 -9.80 22.20 -13.44
CA LEU A 189 -8.97 22.11 -14.63
C LEU A 189 -9.26 20.82 -15.41
N ALA A 190 -9.37 19.68 -14.72
CA ALA A 190 -9.68 18.40 -15.34
C ALA A 190 -11.00 18.45 -16.11
N LYS A 191 -12.04 19.04 -15.50
CA LYS A 191 -13.35 19.21 -16.12
C LYS A 191 -13.27 20.07 -17.38
N GLN A 192 -12.57 21.20 -17.34
CA GLN A 192 -12.36 22.07 -18.50
C GLN A 192 -11.65 21.35 -19.66
N LEU A 193 -10.64 20.53 -19.36
CA LEU A 193 -9.91 19.76 -20.36
C LEU A 193 -10.79 18.68 -21.00
N VAL A 194 -11.56 17.96 -20.19
CA VAL A 194 -12.51 16.93 -20.65
C VAL A 194 -13.61 17.54 -21.52
N GLU A 195 -14.19 18.68 -21.15
CA GLU A 195 -15.19 19.41 -21.94
C GLU A 195 -14.65 19.83 -23.32
N GLN A 196 -13.35 20.14 -23.41
CA GLN A 196 -12.66 20.46 -24.66
C GLN A 196 -12.19 19.22 -25.43
N ASN A 197 -12.42 18.01 -24.91
CA ASN A 197 -11.92 16.74 -25.43
C ASN A 197 -10.38 16.75 -25.61
N LYS A 198 -9.66 17.31 -24.62
CA LYS A 198 -8.20 17.38 -24.58
C LYS A 198 -7.66 16.63 -23.36
N GLY A 199 -6.50 16.00 -23.52
CA GLY A 199 -5.70 15.48 -22.41
C GLY A 199 -4.78 16.57 -21.84
N LEU A 200 -4.07 16.22 -20.76
CA LEU A 200 -2.93 17.02 -20.32
C LEU A 200 -1.82 16.98 -21.37
N SER A 201 -1.15 18.11 -21.54
CA SER A 201 0.05 18.27 -22.37
C SER A 201 1.20 18.75 -21.49
N ASN A 202 2.42 18.36 -21.84
CA ASN A 202 3.65 18.89 -21.23
C ASN A 202 3.79 20.40 -21.45
#